data_AF-A0A7C4GY83-F1
#
_entry.id   AF-A0A7C4GY83-F1
#
_cell.length_a   1.000
_cell.length_b   1.000
_cell.length_c   1.000
_cell.angle_alpha   90.00
_cell.angle_beta   90.00
_cell.angle_gamma   90.00
#
_symmetry.space_group_name_H-M   'P 1'
#
loop_
_entity.id
_entity.type
_entity.pdbx_description
1 polymer ?
#
loop_
_entity_poly.entity_id
_entity_poly.type
_entity_poly.pdbx_seq_one_letter_code
_entity_poly.pdbx_strand_id
1 'polypeptide(L)'
;MSKIERFKLGKGVTSKIPGTEYEFTRKYLEVEVKLPEQLTEEGFHEAVLKAEYLLDQHIQPTETEAIPKLDIAEIQSLPWTSYQTKQACTRPDEAGWIWSDPSRHEEGKMEVVKNLNAAIERAPKHKLQLGDMIYTWSGPKEDPTLFISRRPASKKA
;
A
#
# COMPACT_ATOMS: atom_id res chain seq x y z
N MET A 1 3.88 -43.17 29.23
CA MET A 1 3.84 -41.82 28.64
C MET A 1 2.48 -41.63 27.98
N SER A 2 1.81 -40.50 28.18
CA SER A 2 0.50 -40.24 27.57
C SER A 2 0.61 -40.17 26.05
N LYS A 3 -0.18 -40.99 25.34
CA LYS A 3 -0.32 -40.97 23.88
C LYS A 3 -1.15 -39.74 23.51
N ILE A 4 -0.53 -38.72 22.94
CA ILE A 4 -1.26 -37.54 22.45
C ILE A 4 -1.89 -37.93 21.11
N GLU A 5 -3.21 -38.09 21.08
CA GLU A 5 -3.95 -38.47 19.86
C GLU A 5 -4.38 -37.25 19.04
N ARG A 6 -4.51 -36.09 19.69
CA ARG A 6 -4.93 -34.83 19.06
C ARG A 6 -4.29 -33.64 19.77
N PHE A 7 -4.07 -32.57 19.01
CA PHE A 7 -3.77 -31.27 19.59
C PHE A 7 -4.53 -30.16 18.88
N LYS A 8 -4.70 -29.04 19.58
CA LYS A 8 -5.29 -27.82 19.05
C LYS A 8 -4.25 -26.72 19.06
N LEU A 9 -4.19 -25.95 17.99
CA LEU A 9 -3.33 -24.79 17.87
C LEU A 9 -4.16 -23.61 17.38
N GLY A 10 -4.03 -22.48 18.05
CA GLY A 10 -4.77 -21.26 17.71
C GLY A 10 -3.83 -20.08 17.54
N LYS A 11 -4.08 -19.26 16.51
CA LYS A 11 -3.44 -17.95 16.32
C LYS A 11 -4.52 -16.88 16.25
N GLY A 12 -4.17 -15.69 16.73
CA GLY A 12 -5.03 -14.50 16.69
C GLY A 12 -4.28 -13.30 16.16
N VAL A 13 -4.93 -12.49 15.33
CA VAL A 13 -4.42 -11.19 14.90
C VAL A 13 -5.41 -10.11 15.31
N THR A 14 -4.88 -9.00 15.82
CA THR A 14 -5.66 -7.81 16.17
C THR A 14 -5.21 -6.68 15.24
N SER A 15 -6.15 -6.14 14.48
CA SER A 15 -5.92 -5.07 13.51
C SER A 15 -6.72 -3.84 13.90
N LYS A 16 -6.15 -2.64 13.72
CA LYS A 16 -6.88 -1.38 13.94
C LYS A 16 -7.87 -1.15 12.79
N ILE A 17 -9.09 -0.71 13.09
CA ILE A 17 -10.05 -0.33 12.05
C ILE A 17 -9.62 1.02 11.44
N PRO A 18 -9.39 1.10 10.11
CA PRO A 18 -9.03 2.36 9.46
C PRO A 18 -10.06 3.46 9.74
N GLY A 19 -9.59 4.66 10.09
CA GLY A 19 -10.45 5.81 10.39
C GLY A 19 -11.00 5.90 11.82
N THR A 20 -10.67 4.94 12.69
CA THR A 20 -11.05 4.97 14.11
C THR A 20 -9.84 5.27 15.00
N GLU A 21 -10.04 5.90 16.16
CA GLU A 21 -8.94 6.19 17.09
C GLU A 21 -8.65 5.00 18.01
N TYR A 22 -9.72 4.31 18.47
CA TYR A 22 -9.67 3.28 19.52
C TYR A 22 -10.36 1.96 19.16
N GLU A 23 -10.75 1.73 17.90
CA GLU A 23 -11.42 0.49 17.52
C GLU A 23 -10.48 -0.50 16.83
N PHE A 24 -10.62 -1.77 17.22
CA PHE A 24 -9.79 -2.87 16.75
C PHE A 24 -10.67 -4.08 16.41
N THR A 25 -10.34 -4.76 15.32
CA THR A 25 -10.92 -6.07 14.98
C THR A 25 -9.97 -7.18 15.43
N ARG A 26 -10.54 -8.27 15.93
CA ARG A 26 -9.78 -9.48 16.27
C ARG A 26 -10.24 -10.61 15.37
N LYS A 27 -9.31 -11.21 14.63
CA LYS A 27 -9.50 -12.46 13.90
C LYS A 27 -8.76 -13.56 14.66
N TYR A 28 -9.41 -14.70 14.84
CA TYR A 28 -8.83 -15.87 15.52
C TYR A 28 -9.09 -17.10 14.66
N LEU A 29 -8.06 -17.90 14.44
CA LEU A 29 -8.14 -19.18 13.74
C LEU A 29 -7.59 -20.27 14.65
N GLU A 30 -8.29 -21.40 14.67
CA GLU A 30 -7.90 -22.59 15.42
C GLU A 30 -7.90 -23.79 14.47
N VAL A 31 -6.88 -24.63 14.58
CA VAL A 31 -6.76 -25.90 13.87
C VAL A 31 -6.71 -27.02 14.91
N GLU A 32 -7.53 -28.04 14.70
CA GLU A 32 -7.46 -29.32 15.41
C GLU A 32 -6.76 -30.34 14.52
N VAL A 33 -5.65 -30.91 15.01
CA VAL A 33 -4.86 -31.91 14.28
C VAL A 33 -5.02 -33.26 14.96
N LYS A 34 -5.46 -34.25 14.18
CA LYS A 34 -5.48 -35.65 14.58
C LYS A 34 -4.14 -36.30 14.23
N LEU A 35 -3.49 -36.89 15.23
CA LEU A 35 -2.19 -37.53 15.07
C LEU A 35 -2.33 -39.04 14.78
N PRO A 36 -1.42 -39.63 13.99
CA PRO A 36 -1.36 -41.08 13.83
C PRO A 36 -0.98 -41.77 15.14
N GLU A 37 -1.45 -43.00 15.32
CA GLU A 37 -1.26 -43.77 16.55
C GLU A 37 0.20 -44.16 16.87
N GLN A 38 1.11 -44.10 15.90
CA GLN A 38 2.52 -44.48 16.02
C GLN A 38 3.45 -43.31 15.73
N LEU A 39 3.15 -42.14 16.30
CA LEU A 39 3.93 -40.94 16.06
C LEU A 39 5.18 -40.88 16.94
N THR A 40 6.34 -40.64 16.32
CA THR A 40 7.58 -40.30 17.01
C THR A 40 7.55 -38.86 17.51
N GLU A 41 8.44 -38.50 18.43
CA GLU A 41 8.55 -37.12 18.93
C GLU A 41 8.90 -36.12 17.80
N GLU A 42 9.74 -36.53 16.85
CA GLU A 42 10.03 -35.76 15.63
C GLU A 42 8.79 -35.54 14.76
N GLY A 43 7.96 -36.57 14.58
CA GLY A 43 6.71 -36.46 13.83
C GLY A 43 5.68 -35.55 14.52
N PHE A 44 5.71 -35.48 15.85
CA PHE A 44 4.91 -34.51 16.59
C PHE A 44 5.38 -33.08 16.32
N HIS A 45 6.68 -32.82 16.39
CA HIS A 45 7.24 -31.51 16.12
C HIS A 45 6.94 -31.06 14.68
N GLU A 46 7.08 -31.96 13.71
CA GLU A 46 6.72 -31.70 12.32
C GLU A 46 5.23 -31.36 12.14
N ALA A 47 4.33 -32.09 12.82
CA ALA A 47 2.90 -31.82 12.78
C ALA A 47 2.55 -30.44 13.36
N VAL A 48 3.21 -30.04 14.45
CA VAL A 48 3.04 -28.70 15.05
C VAL A 48 3.51 -27.62 14.08
N LEU A 49 4.70 -27.75 13.47
CA LEU A 49 5.22 -26.79 12.51
C LEU A 49 4.32 -26.64 11.28
N LYS A 50 3.79 -27.75 10.76
CA LYS A 50 2.84 -27.71 9.63
C LYS A 50 1.53 -27.02 10.01
N ALA A 51 0.98 -27.31 11.19
CA ALA A 51 -0.23 -26.66 11.68
C ALA A 51 -0.01 -25.16 11.88
N GLU A 52 1.16 -24.77 12.38
CA GLU A 52 1.56 -23.38 12.54
C GLU A 52 1.66 -22.65 11.19
N TYR A 53 2.35 -23.25 10.23
CA TYR A 53 2.49 -22.71 8.88
C TYR A 53 1.12 -22.51 8.20
N LEU A 54 0.21 -23.48 8.35
CA LEU A 54 -1.16 -23.38 7.82
C LEU A 54 -1.92 -22.22 8.46
N LEU A 55 -1.81 -22.05 9.78
CA LEU A 55 -2.42 -20.91 10.47
C LEU A 55 -1.82 -19.59 9.99
N ASP A 56 -0.50 -19.50 9.82
CA ASP A 56 0.16 -18.28 9.33
C ASP A 56 -0.28 -17.89 7.93
N GLN A 57 -0.45 -18.86 7.03
CA GLN A 57 -0.96 -18.60 5.66
C GLN A 57 -2.38 -18.02 5.66
N HIS A 58 -3.23 -18.40 6.61
CA HIS A 58 -4.65 -18.01 6.64
C HIS A 58 -4.95 -16.84 7.58
N ILE A 59 -4.10 -16.65 8.58
CA ILE A 59 -4.17 -15.54 9.53
C ILE A 59 -3.35 -14.34 9.09
N GLN A 60 -2.73 -14.40 7.90
CA GLN A 60 -1.96 -13.29 7.35
C GLN A 60 -2.69 -11.96 7.56
N PRO A 61 -1.95 -10.92 7.97
CA PRO A 61 -2.52 -9.62 8.26
C PRO A 61 -3.35 -9.18 7.06
N THR A 62 -4.59 -8.77 7.34
CA THR A 62 -5.39 -7.95 6.43
C THR A 62 -4.45 -6.97 5.76
N GLU A 63 -4.30 -7.11 4.44
CA GLU A 63 -3.44 -6.34 3.55
C GLU A 63 -2.71 -5.23 4.30
N THR A 64 -1.44 -5.47 4.68
CA THR A 64 -0.52 -4.33 4.75
C THR A 64 -0.61 -3.73 3.37
N GLU A 65 -1.42 -2.67 3.22
CA GLU A 65 -1.52 -1.91 1.98
C GLU A 65 -0.09 -1.74 1.51
N ALA A 66 0.25 -2.40 0.40
CA ALA A 66 1.60 -2.33 -0.14
C ALA A 66 1.91 -0.84 -0.25
N ILE A 67 2.85 -0.35 0.57
CA ILE A 67 3.23 1.05 0.57
C ILE A 67 3.63 1.32 -0.88
N PRO A 68 2.89 2.14 -1.64
CA PRO A 68 3.20 2.35 -3.04
C PRO A 68 4.63 2.87 -3.10
N LYS A 69 5.50 2.17 -3.82
CA LYS A 69 6.88 2.61 -4.04
C LYS A 69 6.81 3.86 -4.92
N LEU A 70 6.84 5.02 -4.28
CA LEU A 70 6.93 6.31 -4.95
C LEU A 70 8.41 6.67 -5.06
N ASP A 71 8.98 6.45 -6.24
CA ASP A 71 10.31 6.98 -6.55
C ASP A 71 10.18 8.44 -7.02
N ILE A 72 10.79 9.35 -6.25
CA ILE A 72 10.76 10.79 -6.54
C ILE A 72 11.44 11.09 -7.90
N ALA A 73 12.50 10.36 -8.25
CA ALA A 73 13.19 10.54 -9.53
C ALA A 73 12.30 10.14 -10.70
N GLU A 74 11.56 9.03 -10.58
CA GLU A 74 10.60 8.60 -11.60
C GLU A 74 9.46 9.62 -11.74
N ILE A 75 8.91 10.12 -10.63
CA ILE A 75 7.88 11.17 -10.64
C ILE A 75 8.40 12.45 -11.30
N GLN A 76 9.65 12.84 -11.03
CA GLN A 76 10.27 14.02 -11.65
C GLN A 76 10.46 13.85 -13.17
N SER A 77 10.68 12.63 -13.64
CA SER A 77 10.83 12.30 -15.07
C SER A 77 9.54 12.29 -15.88
N LEU A 78 8.37 12.40 -15.23
CA LEU A 78 7.07 12.50 -15.91
C LEU A 78 7.02 13.75 -16.82
N PRO A 79 6.21 13.73 -17.90
CA PRO A 79 6.18 14.80 -18.89
C PRO A 79 5.40 16.03 -18.40
N TRP A 80 5.89 16.67 -17.33
CA TRP A 80 5.28 17.83 -16.70
C TRP A 80 5.19 19.01 -17.66
N THR A 81 4.01 19.59 -17.80
CA THR A 81 3.77 20.78 -18.60
C THR A 81 3.66 22.01 -17.70
N SER A 82 4.47 23.03 -17.96
CA SER A 82 4.47 24.27 -17.18
C SER A 82 3.15 25.01 -17.35
N TYR A 83 2.61 25.56 -16.25
CA TYR A 83 1.41 26.38 -16.33
C TYR A 83 1.63 27.69 -17.09
N GLN A 84 2.83 28.25 -16.97
CA GLN A 84 3.18 29.56 -17.50
C GLN A 84 3.47 29.49 -18.99
N THR A 85 4.36 28.57 -19.40
CA THR A 85 4.84 28.50 -20.78
C THR A 85 4.06 27.51 -21.64
N LYS A 86 3.27 26.62 -21.03
CA LYS A 86 2.61 25.48 -21.71
C LYS A 86 3.58 24.55 -22.43
N GLN A 87 4.85 24.61 -22.09
CA GLN A 87 5.91 23.73 -22.58
C GLN A 87 6.34 22.74 -21.50
N ALA A 88 7.13 21.74 -21.86
CA ALA A 88 7.71 20.82 -20.89
C ALA A 88 8.49 21.59 -19.81
N CYS A 89 8.27 21.24 -18.55
CA CYS A 89 9.03 21.78 -17.44
C CYS A 89 10.49 21.37 -17.61
N THR A 90 11.39 22.35 -17.49
CA THR A 90 12.84 22.11 -17.66
C THR A 90 13.54 21.87 -16.34
N ARG A 91 12.88 22.21 -15.23
CA ARG A 91 13.42 22.07 -13.87
C ARG A 91 12.50 21.21 -12.99
N PRO A 92 13.07 20.41 -12.06
CA PRO A 92 12.29 19.53 -11.19
C PRO A 92 11.44 20.28 -10.15
N ASP A 93 11.85 21.50 -9.79
CA ASP A 93 11.16 22.41 -8.87
C ASP A 93 10.10 23.28 -9.56
N GLU A 94 9.91 23.14 -10.87
CA GLU A 94 8.95 23.96 -11.61
C GLU A 94 7.51 23.47 -11.39
N ALA A 95 6.60 24.42 -11.14
CA ALA A 95 5.18 24.12 -11.08
C ALA A 95 4.66 23.71 -12.46
N GLY A 96 3.92 22.60 -12.51
CA GLY A 96 3.43 22.05 -13.76
C GLY A 96 2.32 21.04 -13.55
N TRP A 97 1.81 20.50 -14.65
CA TRP A 97 0.72 19.54 -14.64
C TRP A 97 0.95 18.40 -15.63
N ILE A 98 0.31 17.28 -15.37
CA ILE A 98 0.19 16.14 -16.28
C ILE A 98 -1.24 15.61 -16.29
N TRP A 99 -1.58 14.81 -17.29
CA TRP A 99 -2.83 14.04 -17.27
C TRP A 99 -2.80 13.02 -16.13
N SER A 100 -3.90 12.89 -15.40
CA SER A 100 -4.04 11.86 -14.37
C SER A 100 -4.27 10.47 -14.95
N ASP A 101 -4.89 10.39 -16.13
CA ASP A 101 -5.14 9.13 -16.84
C ASP A 101 -3.81 8.48 -17.28
N PRO A 102 -3.44 7.30 -16.72
CA PRO A 102 -2.21 6.61 -17.08
C PRO A 102 -2.11 6.27 -18.57
N SER A 103 -3.23 6.04 -19.27
CA SER A 103 -3.23 5.66 -20.68
C SER A 103 -2.71 6.75 -21.63
N ARG A 104 -2.59 7.98 -21.13
CA ARG A 104 -2.03 9.13 -21.86
C ARG A 104 -0.51 9.25 -21.75
N HIS A 105 0.13 8.31 -21.07
CA HIS A 105 1.58 8.29 -20.85
C HIS A 105 2.22 7.09 -21.56
N GLU A 106 3.52 7.19 -21.81
CA GLU A 106 4.33 6.08 -22.31
C GLU A 106 4.25 4.89 -21.35
N GLU A 107 4.34 3.66 -21.88
CA GLU A 107 4.15 2.41 -21.14
C GLU A 107 4.99 2.34 -19.84
N GLY A 108 6.23 2.81 -19.88
CA GLY A 108 7.12 2.85 -18.70
C GLY A 108 6.75 3.88 -17.62
N LYS A 109 5.84 4.82 -17.90
CA LYS A 109 5.40 5.88 -16.98
C LYS A 109 3.97 5.68 -16.46
N MET A 110 3.21 4.76 -17.07
CA MET A 110 1.82 4.48 -16.67
C MET A 110 1.73 4.06 -15.20
N GLU A 111 2.61 3.16 -14.77
CA GLU A 111 2.60 2.64 -13.40
C GLU A 111 2.99 3.71 -12.38
N VAL A 112 3.93 4.60 -12.74
CA VAL A 112 4.32 5.75 -11.90
C VAL A 112 3.14 6.70 -11.69
N VAL A 113 2.39 7.01 -12.76
CA VAL A 113 1.20 7.88 -12.68
C VAL A 113 0.07 7.22 -11.87
N LYS A 114 -0.13 5.91 -12.04
CA LYS A 114 -1.10 5.14 -11.26
C LYS A 114 -0.76 5.16 -9.76
N ASN A 115 0.49 4.90 -9.42
CA ASN A 115 0.97 4.96 -8.03
C ASN A 115 0.87 6.37 -7.45
N LEU A 116 1.17 7.41 -8.24
CA LEU A 116 1.02 8.80 -7.83
C LEU A 116 -0.45 9.17 -7.56
N ASN A 117 -1.39 8.75 -8.41
CA ASN A 117 -2.82 8.97 -8.17
C ASN A 117 -3.29 8.30 -6.88
N ALA A 118 -2.95 7.03 -6.68
CA ALA A 118 -3.30 6.30 -5.45
C ALA A 118 -2.71 6.98 -4.20
N ALA A 119 -1.49 7.50 -4.30
CA ALA A 119 -0.85 8.24 -3.22
C ALA A 119 -1.52 9.59 -2.92
N ILE A 120 -1.93 10.33 -3.96
CA ILE A 120 -2.70 11.58 -3.80
C ILE A 120 -4.07 11.28 -3.19
N GLU A 121 -4.74 10.23 -3.62
CA GLU A 121 -6.04 9.81 -3.10
C GLU A 121 -5.99 9.53 -1.60
N ARG A 122 -4.97 8.78 -1.15
CA ARG A 122 -4.75 8.43 0.26
C ARG A 122 -4.23 9.59 1.11
N ALA A 123 -3.69 10.64 0.49
CA ALA A 123 -3.13 11.77 1.22
C ALA A 123 -4.22 12.64 1.87
N PRO A 124 -3.98 13.20 3.07
CA PRO A 124 -4.93 14.10 3.71
C PRO A 124 -5.30 15.28 2.80
N LYS A 125 -6.61 15.49 2.60
CA LYS A 125 -7.14 16.56 1.73
C LYS A 125 -6.68 16.45 0.27
N HIS A 126 -6.29 15.27 -0.20
CA HIS A 126 -5.72 15.01 -1.53
C HIS A 126 -4.48 15.87 -1.84
N LYS A 127 -3.68 16.13 -0.81
CA LYS A 127 -2.44 16.90 -0.89
C LYS A 127 -1.28 16.03 -0.47
N LEU A 128 -0.60 15.45 -1.46
CA LEU A 128 0.60 14.67 -1.25
C LEU A 128 1.81 15.58 -1.26
N GLN A 129 2.59 15.63 -0.18
CA GLN A 129 3.86 16.32 -0.15
C GLN A 129 5.00 15.29 -0.24
N LEU A 130 5.84 15.39 -1.26
CA LEU A 130 7.07 14.59 -1.40
C LEU A 130 8.25 15.56 -1.51
N GLY A 131 9.13 15.53 -0.50
CA GLY A 131 10.23 16.49 -0.38
C GLY A 131 9.72 17.94 -0.40
N ASP A 132 10.29 18.73 -1.31
CA ASP A 132 9.97 20.15 -1.50
C ASP A 132 8.80 20.40 -2.46
N MET A 133 8.07 19.36 -2.88
CA MET A 133 6.97 19.47 -3.85
C MET A 133 5.64 18.99 -3.27
N ILE A 134 4.56 19.66 -3.66
CA ILE A 134 3.18 19.30 -3.36
C ILE A 134 2.49 18.87 -4.64
N TYR A 135 1.86 17.71 -4.59
CA TYR A 135 1.10 17.09 -5.66
C TYR A 135 -0.39 17.05 -5.29
N THR A 136 -1.24 17.49 -6.21
CA THR A 136 -2.70 17.55 -6.02
C THR A 136 -3.43 17.25 -7.31
N TRP A 137 -4.66 16.77 -7.22
CA TRP A 137 -5.56 16.81 -8.35
C TRP A 137 -5.99 18.23 -8.70
N SER A 138 -6.24 18.45 -9.97
CA SER A 138 -6.73 19.71 -10.53
C SER A 138 -7.52 19.44 -11.80
N GLY A 139 -8.50 20.28 -12.08
CA GLY A 139 -9.27 20.18 -13.30
C GLY A 139 -10.46 21.14 -13.29
N PRO A 140 -11.27 21.10 -14.36
CA PRO A 140 -12.54 21.80 -14.40
C PRO A 140 -13.49 21.28 -13.30
N LYS A 141 -14.58 22.01 -13.01
CA LYS A 141 -15.48 21.65 -11.90
C LYS A 141 -16.14 20.29 -12.11
N GLU A 142 -16.35 19.94 -13.38
CA GLU A 142 -16.98 18.71 -13.83
C GLU A 142 -16.06 17.50 -13.66
N ASP A 143 -14.74 17.72 -13.69
CA ASP A 143 -13.72 16.67 -13.51
C ASP A 143 -12.49 17.24 -12.77
N PRO A 144 -12.54 17.32 -11.43
CA PRO A 144 -11.45 17.89 -10.64
C PRO A 144 -10.21 16.99 -10.59
N THR A 145 -10.31 15.74 -11.05
CA THR A 145 -9.21 14.76 -11.06
C THR A 145 -8.56 14.60 -12.42
N LEU A 146 -9.00 15.35 -13.44
CA LEU A 146 -8.50 15.28 -14.82
C LEU A 146 -6.98 15.45 -14.96
N PHE A 147 -6.37 16.26 -14.10
CA PHE A 147 -4.93 16.52 -14.10
C PHE A 147 -4.32 16.33 -12.71
N ILE A 148 -3.04 15.97 -12.71
CA ILE A 148 -2.18 16.05 -11.53
C ILE A 148 -1.37 17.33 -11.65
N SER A 149 -1.51 18.22 -10.68
CA SER A 149 -0.67 19.40 -10.48
C SER A 149 0.52 19.07 -9.59
N ARG A 150 1.68 19.67 -9.87
CA ARG A 150 2.78 19.81 -8.91
C ARG A 150 3.12 21.29 -8.71
N ARG A 151 3.55 21.63 -7.50
CA ARG A 151 4.07 22.96 -7.17
C ARG A 151 5.09 22.86 -6.02
N PRO A 152 6.04 23.80 -5.92
CA PRO A 152 6.88 23.92 -4.75
C PRO A 152 6.05 24.03 -3.47
N ALA A 153 6.41 23.24 -2.46
CA ALA A 153 6.02 23.51 -1.10
C ALA A 153 6.60 24.88 -0.74
N SER A 154 5.75 25.83 -0.33
CA SER A 154 6.25 27.09 0.19
C SER A 154 7.19 26.77 1.34
N LYS A 155 8.48 27.13 1.24
CA LYS A 155 9.36 27.13 2.40
C LYS A 155 8.63 27.90 3.48
N LYS A 156 8.28 27.25 4.59
CA LYS A 156 7.99 27.99 5.81
C LYS A 156 9.28 28.76 6.10
N ALA A 157 9.21 30.07 5.90
CA ALA A 157 10.20 31.00 6.44
C ALA A 157 10.20 30.90 7.96
#